data_AF-A0A1F6P9S7-F1
#
_entry.id   AF-A0A1F6P9S7-F1
#
_cell.length_a   1.000
_cell.length_b   1.000
_cell.length_c   1.000
_cell.angle_alpha   90.00
_cell.angle_beta   90.00
_cell.angle_gamma   90.00
#
_symmetry.space_group_name_H-M   'P 1'
#
loop_
_entity.id
_entity.type
_entity.pdbx_description
1 polymer ?
#
loop_
_entity_poly.entity_id
_entity_poly.type
_entity_poly.pdbx_seq_one_letter_code
_entity_poly.pdbx_strand_id
1 'polypeptide(L)'
;MYTKEQKSIIKHTESKVRDFLKSNPAPSHDYGHADRVRLFAIRLAKAHGGNIFLSALSGLLHDIGRADEQKFPGITHHEISYELCRQWFRADPMYSSLSRQEKTIILYSIRNHWNNFADKYWEAVILRDADKLDLFGPILWTREKQNPSADWKKIQNDIRLIYDDFYWLRTPTAKRIAGGKNFIGWTNQFYKKLLSARIKPVEL
;
A
#
# COMPACT_ATOMS: atom_id res chain seq x y z
N MET A 1 -5.21 15.72 -17.13
CA MET A 1 -4.11 15.02 -17.84
C MET A 1 -2.78 15.51 -17.28
N TYR A 2 -1.73 14.68 -17.25
CA TYR A 2 -0.40 15.12 -16.82
C TYR A 2 0.23 16.11 -17.80
N THR A 3 0.96 17.10 -17.29
CA THR A 3 1.85 17.96 -18.09
C THR A 3 3.02 17.14 -18.66
N LYS A 4 3.74 17.67 -19.66
CA LYS A 4 4.93 17.01 -20.22
C LYS A 4 5.99 16.76 -19.15
N GLU A 5 6.19 17.74 -18.26
CA GLU A 5 7.11 17.64 -17.13
C GLU A 5 6.68 16.57 -16.13
N GLN A 6 5.41 16.56 -15.72
CA GLN A 6 4.88 15.53 -14.81
C GLN A 6 5.05 14.13 -15.38
N LYS A 7 4.84 13.94 -16.69
CA LYS A 7 5.11 12.66 -17.36
C LYS A 7 6.58 12.26 -17.27
N SER A 8 7.50 13.22 -17.42
CA SER A 8 8.94 12.97 -17.28
C SER A 8 9.30 12.52 -15.86
N ILE A 9 8.80 13.23 -14.85
CA ILE A 9 9.05 12.89 -13.44
C ILE A 9 8.48 11.51 -13.11
N ILE A 10 7.26 11.18 -13.55
CA ILE A 10 6.66 9.86 -13.34
C ILE A 10 7.52 8.77 -13.99
N LYS A 11 7.90 8.94 -15.26
CA LYS A 11 8.73 7.94 -15.98
C LYS A 11 10.09 7.73 -15.31
N HIS A 12 10.72 8.82 -14.87
CA HIS A 12 11.97 8.75 -14.11
C HIS A 12 11.79 8.00 -12.80
N THR A 13 10.72 8.32 -12.06
CA THR A 13 10.39 7.67 -10.77
C THR A 13 10.11 6.18 -10.97
N GLU A 14 9.37 5.80 -12.01
CA GLU A 14 9.13 4.39 -12.36
C GLU A 14 10.43 3.63 -12.57
N SER A 15 11.38 4.18 -13.35
CA SER A 15 12.67 3.54 -13.59
C SER A 15 13.47 3.43 -12.29
N LYS A 16 13.57 4.54 -11.55
CA LYS A 16 14.34 4.61 -10.31
C LYS A 16 13.83 3.64 -9.25
N VAL A 17 12.52 3.59 -9.03
CA VAL A 17 11.89 2.65 -8.07
C VAL A 17 12.09 1.20 -8.52
N ARG A 18 11.93 0.92 -9.81
CA ARG A 18 12.14 -0.43 -10.37
C ARG A 18 13.56 -0.92 -10.14
N ASP A 19 14.55 -0.09 -10.46
CA ASP A 19 15.96 -0.43 -10.28
C ASP A 19 16.30 -0.55 -8.78
N PHE A 20 15.79 0.37 -7.96
CA PHE A 20 16.02 0.37 -6.52
C PHE A 20 15.45 -0.90 -5.84
N LEU A 21 14.21 -1.28 -6.14
CA LEU A 21 13.57 -2.48 -5.57
C LEU A 21 14.15 -3.78 -6.14
N LYS A 22 14.71 -3.75 -7.36
CA LYS A 22 15.46 -4.88 -7.90
C LYS A 22 16.78 -5.10 -7.12
N SER A 23 17.47 -4.03 -6.75
CA SER A 23 18.69 -4.09 -5.94
C SER A 23 18.43 -4.30 -4.45
N ASN A 24 17.23 -3.95 -3.97
CA ASN A 24 16.80 -4.07 -2.58
C ASN A 24 15.49 -4.87 -2.51
N PRO A 25 15.55 -6.20 -2.69
CA PRO A 25 14.35 -7.01 -2.77
C PRO A 25 13.61 -7.06 -1.42
N ALA A 26 12.31 -6.82 -1.46
CA ALA A 26 11.39 -7.02 -0.34
C ALA A 26 10.31 -8.03 -0.77
N PRO A 27 10.18 -9.20 -0.11
CA PRO A 27 9.15 -10.18 -0.46
C PRO A 27 7.76 -9.56 -0.48
N SER A 28 6.98 -9.82 -1.53
CA SER A 28 5.63 -9.27 -1.77
C SER A 28 5.51 -7.75 -2.00
N HIS A 29 6.59 -6.98 -1.82
CA HIS A 29 6.63 -5.53 -2.02
C HIS A 29 7.62 -5.15 -3.14
N ASP A 30 7.47 -5.82 -4.29
CA ASP A 30 8.24 -5.54 -5.51
C ASP A 30 7.69 -4.33 -6.29
N TYR A 31 8.36 -3.96 -7.39
CA TYR A 31 7.87 -2.91 -8.29
C TYR A 31 6.45 -3.19 -8.80
N GLY A 32 6.07 -4.45 -8.96
CA GLY A 32 4.72 -4.82 -9.39
C GLY A 32 3.66 -4.40 -8.36
N HIS A 33 3.94 -4.54 -7.06
CA HIS A 33 3.09 -4.00 -6.00
C HIS A 33 3.01 -2.46 -6.07
N ALA A 34 4.16 -1.77 -6.09
CA ALA A 34 4.19 -0.31 -6.18
C ALA A 34 3.41 0.23 -7.41
N ASP A 35 3.52 -0.45 -8.56
CA ASP A 35 2.80 -0.07 -9.78
C ASP A 35 1.28 -0.30 -9.67
N ARG A 36 0.83 -1.40 -9.06
CA ARG A 36 -0.61 -1.63 -8.81
C ARG A 36 -1.17 -0.57 -7.86
N VAL A 37 -0.48 -0.25 -6.77
CA VAL A 37 -0.87 0.81 -5.83
C VAL A 37 -0.93 2.15 -6.54
N ARG A 38 0.07 2.50 -7.37
CA ARG A 38 0.05 3.70 -8.21
C ARG A 38 -1.20 3.77 -9.10
N LEU A 39 -1.54 2.68 -9.79
CA LEU A 39 -2.71 2.64 -10.68
C LEU A 39 -4.02 2.80 -9.90
N PHE A 40 -4.14 2.20 -8.71
CA PHE A 40 -5.28 2.45 -7.82
C PHE A 40 -5.32 3.90 -7.35
N ALA A 41 -4.21 4.47 -6.91
CA ALA A 41 -4.12 5.85 -6.44
C ALA A 41 -4.57 6.84 -7.54
N ILE A 42 -4.12 6.64 -8.78
CA ILE A 42 -4.56 7.41 -9.95
C ILE A 42 -6.08 7.30 -10.14
N ARG A 43 -6.63 6.09 -10.07
CA ARG A 43 -8.07 5.84 -10.25
C ARG A 43 -8.89 6.51 -9.16
N LEU A 44 -8.46 6.42 -7.91
CA LEU A 44 -9.14 7.01 -6.76
C LEU A 44 -9.06 8.55 -6.80
N ALA A 45 -7.89 9.12 -7.10
CA ALA A 45 -7.71 10.56 -7.25
C ALA A 45 -8.62 11.15 -8.34
N LYS A 46 -8.73 10.48 -9.49
CA LYS A 46 -9.65 10.88 -10.58
C LYS A 46 -11.11 10.87 -10.16
N ALA A 47 -11.52 9.90 -9.35
CA ALA A 47 -12.91 9.72 -8.96
C ALA A 47 -13.34 10.64 -7.81
N HIS A 48 -12.40 11.07 -6.96
CA HIS A 48 -12.69 11.75 -5.68
C HIS A 48 -11.96 13.08 -5.50
N GLY A 49 -11.42 13.69 -6.56
CA GLY A 49 -10.88 15.05 -6.51
C GLY A 49 -9.52 15.20 -5.83
N GLY A 50 -8.63 14.21 -5.94
CA GLY A 50 -7.23 14.33 -5.49
C GLY A 50 -6.28 14.75 -6.60
N ASN A 51 -5.09 15.23 -6.24
CA ASN A 51 -4.05 15.51 -7.22
C ASN A 51 -3.52 14.18 -7.80
N ILE A 52 -3.88 13.89 -9.05
CA ILE A 52 -3.54 12.64 -9.74
C ILE A 52 -2.02 12.44 -9.81
N PHE A 53 -1.25 13.51 -10.04
CA PHE A 53 0.20 13.45 -10.16
C PHE A 53 0.87 13.11 -8.83
N LEU A 54 0.48 13.80 -7.75
CA LEU A 54 1.03 13.52 -6.40
C LEU A 54 0.62 12.13 -5.91
N SER A 55 -0.62 11.71 -6.19
CA SER A 55 -1.12 10.37 -5.84
C SER A 55 -0.33 9.27 -6.56
N ALA A 56 0.01 9.48 -7.84
CA ALA A 56 0.82 8.54 -8.60
C ALA A 56 2.26 8.43 -8.07
N LEU A 57 2.90 9.56 -7.75
CA LEU A 57 4.23 9.56 -7.14
C LEU A 57 4.23 8.90 -5.77
N SER A 58 3.25 9.22 -4.93
CA SER A 58 3.13 8.64 -3.60
C SER A 58 2.95 7.13 -3.66
N GLY A 59 2.13 6.62 -4.60
CA GLY A 59 1.97 5.18 -4.83
C GLY A 59 3.26 4.47 -5.23
N LEU A 60 4.08 5.08 -6.09
CA LEU A 60 5.39 4.51 -6.47
C LEU A 60 6.40 4.49 -5.32
N LEU A 61 6.35 5.48 -4.43
CA LEU A 61 7.40 5.74 -3.44
C LEU A 61 7.09 5.19 -2.04
N HIS A 62 5.84 4.80 -1.75
CA HIS A 62 5.40 4.54 -0.37
C HIS A 62 6.19 3.44 0.36
N ASP A 63 6.65 2.44 -0.38
CA ASP A 63 7.23 1.20 0.17
C ASP A 63 8.71 0.99 -0.19
N ILE A 64 9.40 2.02 -0.69
CA ILE A 64 10.82 1.90 -1.05
C ILE A 64 11.71 1.54 0.15
N GLY A 65 11.31 1.84 1.37
CA GLY A 65 12.02 1.48 2.60
C GLY A 65 11.79 0.05 3.10
N ARG A 66 10.93 -0.74 2.44
CA ARG A 66 10.51 -2.07 2.94
C ARG A 66 11.68 -3.05 3.11
N ALA A 67 12.63 -3.05 2.17
CA ALA A 67 13.78 -3.96 2.20
C ALA A 67 14.72 -3.71 3.39
N ASP A 68 14.71 -2.49 3.94
CA ASP A 68 15.59 -2.07 5.02
C ASP A 68 14.93 -2.17 6.41
N GLU A 69 13.62 -2.45 6.49
CA GLU A 69 12.89 -2.55 7.77
C GLU A 69 13.50 -3.60 8.71
N GLN A 70 13.98 -4.72 8.17
CA GLN A 70 14.65 -5.77 8.96
C GLN A 70 16.06 -5.36 9.41
N LYS A 71 16.69 -4.39 8.74
CA LYS A 71 18.04 -3.91 9.08
C LYS A 71 18.02 -2.89 10.22
N PHE A 72 16.87 -2.26 10.47
CA PHE A 72 16.71 -1.20 11.47
C PHE A 72 15.59 -1.54 12.48
N PRO A 73 15.88 -2.40 13.48
CA PRO A 73 14.90 -2.76 14.51
C PRO A 73 14.31 -1.51 15.19
N GLY A 74 12.98 -1.46 15.28
CA GLY A 74 12.25 -0.34 15.89
C GLY A 74 11.93 0.83 14.93
N ILE A 75 12.42 0.79 13.69
CA ILE A 75 12.09 1.79 12.66
C ILE A 75 11.18 1.13 11.62
N THR A 76 9.98 1.68 11.43
CA THR A 76 9.04 1.15 10.43
C THR A 76 9.48 1.51 9.02
N HIS A 77 9.14 0.67 8.02
CA HIS A 77 9.37 0.97 6.62
C HIS A 77 8.77 2.32 6.18
N HIS A 78 7.67 2.78 6.80
CA HIS A 78 7.09 4.10 6.52
C HIS A 78 8.07 5.24 6.78
N GLU A 79 8.80 5.15 7.90
CA GLU A 79 9.82 6.13 8.28
C GLU A 79 11.02 6.06 7.34
N ILE A 80 11.44 4.84 7.00
CA ILE A 80 12.56 4.61 6.07
C ILE A 80 12.20 5.14 4.67
N SER A 81 11.02 4.81 4.14
CA SER A 81 10.50 5.31 2.86
C SER A 81 10.42 6.84 2.86
N TYR A 82 9.95 7.43 3.95
CA TYR A 82 9.92 8.89 4.12
C TYR A 82 11.32 9.49 4.02
N GLU A 83 12.31 8.96 4.74
CA GLU A 83 13.67 9.48 4.72
C GLU A 83 14.38 9.26 3.37
N LEU A 84 14.22 8.08 2.75
CA LEU A 84 14.73 7.80 1.40
C LEU A 84 14.12 8.75 0.38
N CYS A 85 12.81 8.98 0.44
CA CYS A 85 12.13 9.92 -0.45
C CYS A 85 12.64 11.35 -0.26
N ARG A 86 12.90 11.78 0.99
CA ARG A 86 13.54 13.09 1.27
C ARG A 86 14.92 13.20 0.66
N GLN A 87 15.73 12.14 0.77
CA GLN A 87 17.06 12.11 0.17
C GLN A 87 16.97 12.21 -1.35
N TRP A 88 16.06 11.46 -1.98
CA TRP A 88 15.85 11.53 -3.44
C TRP A 88 15.41 12.93 -3.88
N PHE A 89 14.50 13.58 -3.15
CA PHE A 89 14.06 14.94 -3.45
C PHE A 89 15.13 16.02 -3.31
N ARG A 90 16.23 15.74 -2.60
CA ARG A 90 17.39 16.63 -2.43
C ARG A 90 18.48 16.33 -3.46
N ALA A 91 18.78 15.06 -3.69
CA ALA A 91 19.94 14.62 -4.46
C ALA A 91 19.67 14.51 -5.97
N ASP A 92 18.42 14.29 -6.37
CA ASP A 92 18.07 14.02 -7.76
C ASP A 92 17.39 15.25 -8.40
N PRO A 93 18.07 15.91 -9.38
CA PRO A 93 17.56 17.13 -10.01
C PRO A 93 16.21 16.97 -10.69
N MET A 94 15.78 15.74 -11.03
CA MET A 94 14.46 15.51 -11.63
C MET A 94 13.30 15.93 -10.72
N TYR A 95 13.52 15.97 -9.39
CA TYR A 95 12.50 16.42 -8.44
C TYR A 95 12.64 17.89 -8.03
N SER A 96 13.53 18.65 -8.69
CA SER A 96 13.75 20.07 -8.36
C SER A 96 12.52 20.95 -8.65
N SER A 97 11.73 20.59 -9.66
CA SER A 97 10.52 21.34 -10.03
C SER A 97 9.29 21.04 -9.18
N LEU A 98 9.34 20.00 -8.33
CA LEU A 98 8.32 19.82 -7.30
C LEU A 98 8.42 20.97 -6.29
N SER A 99 7.32 21.68 -6.10
CA SER A 99 7.23 22.72 -5.07
C SER A 99 7.40 22.12 -3.67
N ARG A 100 7.75 22.98 -2.70
CA ARG A 100 7.86 22.57 -1.29
C ARG A 100 6.56 21.92 -0.79
N GLN A 101 5.41 22.47 -1.18
CA GLN A 101 4.10 21.94 -0.78
C GLN A 101 3.85 20.54 -1.36
N GLU A 102 4.14 20.32 -2.63
CA GLU A 102 3.99 19.01 -3.27
C GLU A 102 4.89 17.95 -2.62
N LYS A 103 6.14 18.30 -2.33
CA LYS A 103 7.06 17.42 -1.58
C LYS A 103 6.50 17.10 -0.19
N THR A 104 5.96 18.09 0.53
CA THR A 104 5.35 17.88 1.85
C THR A 104 4.14 16.95 1.79
N ILE A 105 3.26 17.11 0.79
CA ILE A 105 2.08 16.24 0.61
C ILE A 105 2.50 14.79 0.35
N ILE A 106 3.46 14.57 -0.57
CA ILE A 106 3.96 13.22 -0.89
C ILE A 106 4.58 12.59 0.36
N LEU A 107 5.48 13.31 1.04
CA LEU A 107 6.16 12.80 2.23
C LEU A 107 5.20 12.51 3.39
N TYR A 108 4.20 13.37 3.62
CA TYR A 108 3.17 13.10 4.63
C TYR A 108 2.37 11.87 4.30
N SER A 109 1.96 11.71 3.02
CA SER A 109 1.20 10.55 2.56
C SER A 109 2.00 9.27 2.77
N ILE A 110 3.27 9.23 2.34
CA ILE A 110 4.16 8.07 2.50
C ILE A 110 4.35 7.71 3.98
N ARG A 111 4.66 8.69 4.83
CA ARG A 111 4.96 8.40 6.24
C ARG A 111 3.77 7.87 7.04
N ASN A 112 2.54 8.22 6.62
CA ASN A 112 1.34 8.00 7.42
C ASN A 112 0.29 7.10 6.75
N HIS A 113 0.57 6.46 5.61
CA HIS A 113 -0.45 5.68 4.89
C HIS A 113 -0.97 4.44 5.65
N TRP A 114 -0.34 4.03 6.76
CA TRP A 114 -0.89 3.02 7.67
C TRP A 114 -1.97 3.54 8.61
N ASN A 115 -2.02 4.85 8.85
CA ASN A 115 -2.88 5.45 9.87
C ASN A 115 -4.21 5.90 9.26
N ASN A 116 -5.31 5.30 9.73
CA ASN A 116 -6.68 5.53 9.24
C ASN A 116 -7.15 6.98 9.37
N PHE A 117 -6.51 7.75 10.26
CA PHE A 117 -6.84 9.14 10.56
C PHE A 117 -5.81 10.15 10.03
N ALA A 118 -4.83 9.71 9.22
CA ALA A 118 -3.88 10.63 8.60
C ALA A 118 -4.49 11.34 7.37
N ASP A 119 -5.37 12.31 7.63
CA ASP A 119 -6.19 12.95 6.59
C ASP A 119 -5.96 14.45 6.43
N LYS A 120 -4.82 14.94 6.92
CA LYS A 120 -4.36 16.31 6.67
C LYS A 120 -4.33 16.66 5.17
N TYR A 121 -4.00 15.67 4.33
CA TYR A 121 -4.03 15.79 2.88
C TYR A 121 -4.86 14.66 2.29
N TRP A 122 -5.67 14.98 1.28
CA TRP A 122 -6.53 13.98 0.63
C TRP A 122 -5.72 12.90 -0.08
N GLU A 123 -4.52 13.24 -0.55
CA GLU A 123 -3.56 12.30 -1.14
C GLU A 123 -3.14 11.19 -0.16
N ALA A 124 -3.10 11.45 1.14
CA ALA A 124 -2.78 10.44 2.15
C ALA A 124 -3.91 9.43 2.29
N VAL A 125 -5.17 9.89 2.26
CA VAL A 125 -6.35 9.02 2.25
C VAL A 125 -6.39 8.18 0.97
N ILE A 126 -6.12 8.80 -0.19
CA ILE A 126 -6.06 8.12 -1.48
C ILE A 126 -4.96 7.05 -1.49
N LEU A 127 -3.76 7.37 -1.01
CA LEU A 127 -2.65 6.43 -0.97
C LEU A 127 -2.98 5.24 -0.07
N ARG A 128 -3.50 5.49 1.14
CA ARG A 128 -3.91 4.43 2.06
C ARG A 128 -4.92 3.50 1.40
N ASP A 129 -6.02 4.03 0.87
CA ASP A 129 -7.03 3.21 0.22
C ASP A 129 -6.46 2.43 -0.98
N ALA A 130 -5.59 3.06 -1.77
CA ALA A 130 -4.95 2.42 -2.92
C ALA A 130 -4.03 1.26 -2.53
N ASP A 131 -3.28 1.40 -1.44
CA ASP A 131 -2.44 0.35 -0.90
C ASP A 131 -3.27 -0.83 -0.37
N LYS A 132 -4.28 -0.54 0.47
CA LYS A 132 -5.21 -1.57 0.98
C LYS A 132 -5.98 -2.30 -0.11
N LEU A 133 -6.30 -1.63 -1.22
CA LEU A 133 -6.95 -2.27 -2.36
C LEU A 133 -6.13 -3.40 -3.00
N ASP A 134 -4.80 -3.34 -2.92
CA ASP A 134 -3.96 -4.41 -3.43
C ASP A 134 -4.15 -5.69 -2.61
N LEU A 135 -4.33 -5.57 -1.28
CA LEU A 135 -4.63 -6.67 -0.33
C LEU A 135 -5.87 -7.48 -0.69
N PHE A 136 -6.86 -6.85 -1.32
CA PHE A 136 -8.15 -7.48 -1.63
C PHE A 136 -8.17 -8.26 -2.95
N GLY A 137 -7.00 -8.57 -3.52
CA GLY A 137 -6.84 -9.41 -4.72
C GLY A 137 -6.56 -10.89 -4.42
N PRO A 138 -6.86 -11.81 -5.37
CA PRO A 138 -6.54 -13.24 -5.23
C PRO A 138 -5.05 -13.54 -4.97
N ILE A 139 -4.17 -12.63 -5.39
CA ILE A 139 -2.70 -12.77 -5.34
C ILE A 139 -2.17 -12.70 -3.90
N LEU A 140 -2.76 -11.91 -3.01
CA LEU A 140 -2.30 -11.83 -1.62
C LEU A 140 -2.85 -12.96 -0.76
N TRP A 141 -4.02 -13.48 -1.12
CA TRP A 141 -4.54 -14.71 -0.54
C TRP A 141 -3.62 -15.91 -0.75
N THR A 142 -2.95 -16.00 -1.91
CA THR A 142 -2.07 -17.12 -2.25
C THR A 142 -0.64 -16.98 -1.73
N ARG A 143 -0.14 -15.75 -1.50
CA ARG A 143 1.27 -15.51 -1.14
C ARG A 143 1.64 -15.78 0.32
N GLU A 144 0.74 -15.54 1.28
CA GLU A 144 1.06 -15.75 2.71
C GLU A 144 0.43 -17.02 3.32
N LYS A 145 -0.70 -17.49 2.78
CA LYS A 145 -1.51 -18.54 3.44
C LYS A 145 -1.17 -19.97 2.98
N GLN A 146 -0.26 -20.13 2.02
CA GLN A 146 0.22 -21.44 1.56
C GLN A 146 1.41 -21.99 2.36
N ASN A 147 1.93 -21.25 3.36
CA ASN A 147 2.99 -21.75 4.23
C ASN A 147 2.38 -22.40 5.49
N PRO A 148 2.36 -23.75 5.62
CA PRO A 148 1.67 -24.44 6.71
C PRO A 148 2.34 -24.27 8.10
N SER A 149 3.50 -23.61 8.16
CA SER A 149 4.23 -23.28 9.38
C SER A 149 3.74 -22.02 10.09
N ALA A 150 2.81 -21.25 9.50
CA ALA A 150 2.31 -20.02 10.09
C ALA A 150 1.49 -20.32 11.36
N ASP A 151 1.95 -19.77 12.49
CA ASP A 151 1.23 -19.75 13.77
C ASP A 151 -0.24 -19.37 13.52
N TRP A 152 -1.17 -20.21 13.98
CA TRP A 152 -2.60 -19.98 13.76
C TRP A 152 -3.05 -18.62 14.30
N LYS A 153 -2.41 -18.13 15.39
CA LYS A 153 -2.67 -16.80 15.93
C LYS A 153 -2.32 -15.72 14.92
N LYS A 154 -1.21 -15.86 14.19
CA LYS A 154 -0.84 -14.97 13.08
C LYS A 154 -1.91 -15.02 11.98
N ILE A 155 -2.29 -16.22 11.53
CA ILE A 155 -3.32 -16.38 10.49
C ILE A 155 -4.64 -15.71 10.90
N GLN A 156 -5.06 -15.86 12.16
CA GLN A 156 -6.25 -15.22 12.69
C GLN A 156 -6.10 -13.70 12.72
N ASN A 157 -4.95 -13.19 13.17
CA ASN A 157 -4.67 -11.76 13.20
C ASN A 157 -4.69 -11.15 11.80
N ASP A 158 -4.05 -11.79 10.82
CA ASP A 158 -4.03 -11.33 9.42
C ASP A 158 -5.46 -11.24 8.85
N ILE A 159 -6.34 -12.20 9.18
CA ILE A 159 -7.75 -12.15 8.77
C ILE A 159 -8.51 -11.00 9.46
N ARG A 160 -8.24 -10.74 10.74
CA ARG A 160 -8.84 -9.60 11.46
C ARG A 160 -8.38 -8.26 10.86
N LEU A 161 -7.09 -8.13 10.54
CA LEU A 161 -6.54 -6.95 9.88
C LEU A 161 -7.20 -6.71 8.53
N ILE A 162 -7.50 -7.77 7.76
CA ILE A 162 -8.24 -7.65 6.51
C ILE A 162 -9.63 -7.03 6.72
N TYR A 163 -10.38 -7.45 7.76
CA TYR A 163 -11.68 -6.84 8.06
C TYR A 163 -11.55 -5.38 8.50
N ASP A 164 -10.55 -5.07 9.33
CA ASP A 164 -10.26 -3.70 9.76
C ASP A 164 -9.92 -2.80 8.56
N ASP A 165 -8.99 -3.25 7.71
CA ASP A 165 -8.59 -2.52 6.50
C ASP A 165 -9.77 -2.29 5.55
N PHE A 166 -10.65 -3.28 5.38
CA PHE A 166 -11.86 -3.15 4.57
C PHE A 166 -12.85 -2.14 5.17
N TYR A 167 -13.07 -2.19 6.49
CA TYR A 167 -13.96 -1.28 7.21
C TYR A 167 -13.48 0.17 7.05
N TRP A 168 -12.18 0.40 7.18
CA TRP A 168 -11.57 1.73 7.15
C TRP A 168 -11.29 2.28 5.75
N LEU A 169 -11.63 1.58 4.68
CA LEU A 169 -11.62 2.20 3.34
C LEU A 169 -12.47 3.48 3.36
N ARG A 170 -11.93 4.59 2.87
CA ARG A 170 -12.61 5.90 2.96
C ARG A 170 -13.30 6.30 1.67
N THR A 171 -12.74 5.94 0.52
CA THR A 171 -13.28 6.29 -0.78
C THR A 171 -14.37 5.31 -1.21
N PRO A 172 -15.56 5.78 -1.64
CA PRO A 172 -16.61 4.91 -2.16
C PRO A 172 -16.16 4.02 -3.33
N THR A 173 -15.21 4.50 -4.14
CA THR A 173 -14.65 3.70 -5.24
C THR A 173 -13.79 2.55 -4.73
N ALA A 174 -12.99 2.73 -3.68
CA ALA A 174 -12.25 1.61 -3.09
C ALA A 174 -13.20 0.57 -2.50
N LYS A 175 -14.22 0.99 -1.74
CA LYS A 175 -15.25 0.08 -1.22
C LYS A 175 -15.93 -0.73 -2.32
N ARG A 176 -16.29 -0.08 -3.44
CA ARG A 176 -16.90 -0.76 -4.60
C ARG A 176 -15.94 -1.74 -5.28
N ILE A 177 -14.66 -1.39 -5.45
CA ILE A 177 -13.65 -2.28 -6.04
C ILE A 177 -13.43 -3.51 -5.14
N ALA A 178 -13.30 -3.29 -3.83
CA ALA A 178 -13.12 -4.37 -2.86
C ALA A 178 -14.36 -5.27 -2.78
N GLY A 179 -15.56 -4.68 -2.74
CA GLY A 179 -16.84 -5.42 -2.69
C GLY A 179 -17.18 -6.16 -3.98
N GLY A 180 -16.93 -5.56 -5.15
CA GLY A 180 -17.20 -6.17 -6.46
C GLY A 180 -16.36 -7.41 -6.77
N LYS A 181 -15.25 -7.62 -6.05
CA LYS A 181 -14.45 -8.85 -6.14
C LYS A 181 -14.99 -10.00 -5.28
N ASN A 182 -16.09 -9.78 -4.53
CA ASN A 182 -16.57 -10.68 -3.47
C ASN A 182 -15.46 -11.13 -2.51
N PHE A 183 -14.46 -10.28 -2.30
CA PHE A 183 -13.26 -10.63 -1.56
C PHE A 183 -13.59 -11.01 -0.11
N ILE A 184 -14.44 -10.22 0.56
CA ILE A 184 -14.93 -10.51 1.91
C ILE A 184 -15.70 -11.84 1.95
N GLY A 185 -16.45 -12.19 0.90
CA GLY A 185 -17.11 -13.48 0.80
C GLY A 185 -16.12 -14.66 0.79
N TRP A 186 -15.03 -14.56 0.01
CA TRP A 186 -13.97 -15.58 0.00
C TRP A 186 -13.23 -15.65 1.34
N THR A 187 -12.89 -14.50 1.93
CA THR A 187 -12.26 -14.43 3.26
C THR A 187 -13.15 -15.10 4.32
N ASN A 188 -14.46 -14.83 4.29
CA ASN A 188 -15.45 -15.44 5.17
C ASN A 188 -15.49 -16.97 5.01
N GLN A 189 -15.57 -17.48 3.78
CA GLN A 189 -15.65 -18.92 3.51
C GLN A 189 -14.44 -19.67 4.05
N PHE A 190 -13.24 -19.13 3.81
CA PHE A 190 -12.03 -19.74 4.35
C PHE A 190 -11.93 -19.62 5.86
N TYR A 191 -12.24 -18.46 6.42
CA TYR A 191 -12.19 -18.27 7.87
C TYR A 191 -13.15 -19.24 8.58
N LYS A 192 -14.35 -19.42 8.04
CA LYS A 192 -15.30 -20.45 8.49
C LYS A 192 -14.68 -21.84 8.43
N LYS A 193 -14.11 -22.26 7.28
CA LYS A 193 -13.47 -23.57 7.14
C LYS A 193 -12.37 -23.78 8.18
N LEU A 194 -11.53 -22.77 8.42
CA LEU A 194 -10.45 -22.83 9.42
C LEU A 194 -10.98 -22.97 10.85
N LEU A 195 -11.99 -22.18 11.23
CA LEU A 195 -12.53 -22.20 12.60
C LEU A 195 -13.34 -23.48 12.87
N SER A 196 -14.16 -23.91 11.91
CA SER A 196 -14.97 -25.13 12.06
C SER A 196 -14.11 -26.37 12.30
N ALA A 197 -12.94 -26.47 11.67
CA ALA A 197 -11.99 -27.57 11.88
C ALA A 197 -11.37 -27.61 13.31
N ARG A 198 -11.60 -26.59 14.14
CA ARG A 198 -11.01 -26.45 15.48
C ARG A 198 -12.07 -26.50 16.60
N ILE A 199 -13.33 -26.70 16.27
CA ILE A 199 -14.39 -26.92 17.26
C ILE A 199 -14.10 -28.24 17.98
N LYS A 200 -13.99 -28.19 19.30
CA LYS A 200 -13.80 -29.38 20.13
C LYS A 200 -15.16 -29.87 20.64
N PRO A 201 -15.44 -31.18 20.60
CA PRO A 201 -16.63 -31.71 21.26
C PRO A 201 -16.54 -31.43 22.77
N VAL A 202 -17.70 -31.27 23.38
CA VAL A 202 -17.84 -31.15 24.83
C VAL A 202 -18.62 -32.38 25.30
N GLU A 203 -18.08 -33.07 26.28
CA GLU A 203 -18.74 -34.17 26.98
C GLU A 203 -19.12 -33.68 28.38
N LEU A 204 -20.29 -34.10 28.87
CA LEU A 204 -20.83 -33.74 30.18
C LEU A 204 -20.51 -34.82 31.21
#